data_AF-Q727H8-F1
#
_entry.id   AF-Q727H8-F1
#
_cell.length_a   1.000
_cell.length_b   1.000
_cell.length_c   1.000
_cell.angle_alpha   90.00
_cell.angle_beta   90.00
_cell.angle_gamma   90.00
#
_symmetry.space_group_name_H-M   'P 1'
#
loop_
_entity.id
_entity.type
_entity.pdbx_description
1 polymer ?
#
loop_
_entity_poly.entity_id
_entity_poly.type
_entity_poly.pdbx_seq_one_letter_code
_entity_poly.pdbx_strand_id
1 'polypeptide(L)'
;MHEHDLLSLVDKSAETDLPLLLKAKEAAKRLVNDDPSAEHLRLLERVTKMLEQVMHTKQSFGSLKDVLAHLQEQGRKISQSKLYQDKGRGLLKAQPDGTYRKRDVDRYAASLPTHALPEKETAEAQEYASRKAKAEAEKLEEQAKAERFKNEVRAGKYILRDDVEVELAARAGVLATGLRTMFETSLLDLIHTAEGNPKKAPDLLSFFERQLDAALNEYARPMTYEVVFDDSDPVAEAEE
;
A
#
# COMPACT_ATOMS: atom_id res chain seq x y z
N MET A 1 58.61 2.75 -33.36
CA MET A 1 59.35 3.01 -32.11
C MET A 1 58.83 4.27 -31.36
N HIS A 2 57.59 4.73 -31.59
CA HIS A 2 57.12 6.05 -31.11
C HIS A 2 55.99 6.03 -30.07
N GLU A 3 55.34 4.89 -29.84
CA GLU A 3 54.18 4.80 -28.94
C GLU A 3 54.57 4.72 -27.46
N HIS A 4 55.69 4.06 -27.15
CA HIS A 4 56.26 4.02 -25.79
C HIS A 4 56.76 5.39 -25.32
N ASP A 5 57.26 6.21 -26.25
CA ASP A 5 57.84 7.51 -25.94
C ASP A 5 56.74 8.52 -25.57
N LEU A 6 55.62 8.50 -26.31
CA LEU A 6 54.42 9.31 -26.01
C LEU A 6 53.76 8.93 -24.67
N LEU A 7 53.67 7.64 -24.36
CA LEU A 7 53.16 7.18 -23.07
C LEU A 7 54.05 7.65 -21.91
N SER A 8 55.37 7.64 -22.10
CA SER A 8 56.32 8.13 -21.10
C SER A 8 56.24 9.65 -20.86
N LEU A 9 55.90 10.43 -21.90
CA LEU A 9 55.69 11.88 -21.80
C LEU A 9 54.36 12.21 -21.10
N VAL A 10 53.31 11.44 -21.35
CA VAL A 10 52.01 11.57 -20.66
C VAL A 10 52.15 11.23 -19.17
N ASP A 11 52.91 10.19 -18.83
CA ASP A 11 53.18 9.82 -17.44
C ASP A 11 53.99 10.91 -16.70
N LYS A 12 55.01 11.48 -17.35
CA LYS A 12 55.79 12.62 -16.80
C LYS A 12 54.93 13.88 -16.63
N SER A 13 54.02 14.18 -17.56
CA SER A 13 53.07 15.29 -17.45
C SER A 13 52.14 15.10 -16.25
N ALA A 14 51.57 13.90 -16.09
CA ALA A 14 50.67 13.56 -14.98
C ALA A 14 51.35 13.61 -13.60
N GLU A 15 52.67 13.43 -13.53
CA GLU A 15 53.46 13.65 -12.31
C GLU A 15 53.54 15.13 -11.93
N THR A 16 53.73 16.03 -12.90
CA THR A 16 53.78 17.49 -12.69
C THR A 16 52.42 18.16 -12.56
N ASP A 17 51.35 17.55 -13.10
CA ASP A 17 50.00 18.12 -13.09
C ASP A 17 49.39 18.16 -11.68
N LEU A 18 49.68 17.16 -10.84
CA LEU A 18 49.18 17.13 -9.46
C LEU A 18 49.68 18.30 -8.59
N PRO A 19 51.00 18.57 -8.49
CA PRO A 19 51.49 19.73 -7.73
C PRO A 19 51.05 21.06 -8.35
N LEU A 20 50.85 21.14 -9.67
CA LEU A 20 50.29 22.32 -10.33
C LEU A 20 48.82 22.56 -9.92
N LEU A 21 47.98 21.51 -9.94
CA LEU A 21 46.57 21.58 -9.56
C LEU A 21 46.39 21.86 -8.06
N LEU A 22 47.28 21.37 -7.20
CA LEU A 22 47.29 21.71 -5.78
C LEU A 22 47.57 23.21 -5.56
N LYS A 23 48.58 23.77 -6.25
CA LYS A 23 48.86 25.21 -6.24
C LYS A 23 47.70 26.04 -6.81
N ALA A 24 47.09 25.57 -7.91
CA ALA A 24 45.93 26.22 -8.51
C ALA A 24 44.72 26.22 -7.56
N LYS A 25 44.52 25.14 -6.80
CA LYS A 25 43.45 25.06 -5.79
C LYS A 25 43.70 26.02 -4.63
N GLU A 26 44.93 26.15 -4.17
CA GLU A 26 45.30 27.14 -3.14
C GLU A 26 45.07 28.58 -3.63
N ALA A 27 45.44 28.89 -4.87
CA ALA A 27 45.18 30.20 -5.48
C ALA A 27 43.67 30.49 -5.62
N ALA A 28 42.88 29.51 -6.10
CA ALA A 28 41.43 29.65 -6.22
C ALA A 28 40.74 29.82 -4.85
N LYS A 29 41.23 29.14 -3.80
CA LYS A 29 40.73 29.33 -2.42
C LYS A 29 41.00 30.74 -1.89
N ARG A 30 42.17 31.31 -2.18
CA ARG A 30 42.48 32.71 -1.79
C ARG A 30 41.54 33.69 -2.48
N LEU A 31 41.31 33.52 -3.78
CA LEU A 31 40.37 34.37 -4.54
C LEU A 31 38.93 34.29 -4.00
N VAL A 32 38.45 33.10 -3.64
CA VAL A 32 37.11 32.93 -3.02
C VAL A 32 37.04 33.54 -1.62
N ASN A 33 38.14 33.50 -0.86
CA ASN A 33 38.22 34.09 0.48
C ASN A 33 38.26 35.62 0.44
N ASP A 34 38.91 36.20 -0.58
CA ASP A 34 39.02 37.65 -0.76
C ASP A 34 37.73 38.23 -1.40
N ASP A 35 37.13 37.52 -2.36
CA ASP A 35 35.85 37.89 -2.99
C ASP A 35 35.02 36.64 -3.38
N PRO A 36 33.92 36.34 -2.68
CA PRO A 36 33.07 35.19 -2.96
C PRO A 36 32.11 35.45 -4.13
N SER A 37 32.67 35.78 -5.30
CA SER A 37 31.91 35.97 -6.54
C SER A 37 31.54 34.62 -7.19
N ALA A 38 30.49 34.62 -8.02
CA ALA A 38 30.05 33.43 -8.75
C ALA A 38 31.13 32.89 -9.71
N GLU A 39 32.04 33.74 -10.20
CA GLU A 39 33.14 33.33 -11.07
C GLU A 39 34.23 32.59 -10.29
N HIS A 40 34.62 33.10 -9.11
CA HIS A 40 35.64 32.47 -8.27
C HIS A 40 35.18 31.12 -7.71
N LEU A 41 33.89 31.00 -7.36
CA LEU A 41 33.29 29.73 -6.93
C LEU A 41 33.32 28.68 -8.05
N ARG A 42 33.00 29.06 -9.29
CA ARG A 42 33.08 28.17 -10.46
C ARG A 42 34.51 27.74 -10.78
N LEU A 43 35.48 28.65 -10.61
CA LEU A 43 36.89 28.32 -10.78
C LEU A 43 37.35 27.30 -9.74
N LEU A 44 37.00 27.49 -8.47
CA LEU A 44 37.32 26.56 -7.39
C LEU A 44 36.67 25.18 -7.61
N GLU A 45 35.42 25.14 -8.05
CA GLU A 45 34.72 23.89 -8.39
C GLU A 45 35.43 23.15 -9.53
N ARG A 46 35.76 23.85 -10.62
CA ARG A 46 36.47 23.26 -11.76
C ARG A 46 37.83 22.70 -11.37
N VAL A 47 38.64 23.47 -10.64
CA VAL A 47 39.97 23.03 -10.19
C VAL A 47 39.86 21.86 -9.20
N THR A 48 38.85 21.87 -8.33
CA THR A 48 38.59 20.77 -7.39
C THR A 48 38.20 19.49 -8.12
N LYS A 49 37.30 19.58 -9.10
CA LYS A 49 36.89 18.44 -9.93
C LYS A 49 38.06 17.86 -10.74
N MET A 50 38.90 18.71 -11.32
CA MET A 50 40.11 18.27 -12.03
C MET A 50 41.12 17.59 -11.08
N LEU A 51 41.32 18.14 -9.88
CA LEU A 51 42.18 17.53 -8.87
C LEU A 51 41.65 16.18 -8.41
N GLU A 52 40.36 16.07 -8.11
CA GLU A 52 39.70 14.81 -7.75
C GLU A 52 39.87 13.77 -8.83
N GLN A 53 39.67 14.14 -10.10
CA GLN A 53 39.86 13.23 -11.23
C GLN A 53 41.29 12.69 -11.31
N VAL A 54 42.30 13.54 -11.15
CA VAL A 54 43.71 13.12 -11.12
C VAL A 54 44.01 12.25 -9.90
N MET A 55 43.50 12.59 -8.71
CA MET A 55 43.67 11.80 -7.50
C MET A 55 43.00 10.43 -7.60
N HIS A 56 41.81 10.34 -8.18
CA HIS A 56 41.13 9.09 -8.46
C HIS A 56 41.90 8.21 -9.46
N THR A 57 42.56 8.81 -10.46
CA THR A 57 43.42 8.04 -11.38
C THR A 57 44.74 7.57 -10.76
N LYS A 58 45.28 8.29 -9.75
CA LYS A 58 46.48 7.90 -8.99
C LYS A 58 46.17 6.94 -7.82
N GLN A 59 44.89 6.65 -7.56
CA GLN A 59 44.51 5.70 -6.53
C GLN A 59 45.07 4.31 -6.86
N SER A 60 45.76 3.70 -5.90
CA SER A 60 46.34 2.37 -6.02
C SER A 60 45.91 1.49 -4.86
N PHE A 61 45.70 0.21 -5.14
CA PHE A 61 45.41 -0.82 -4.16
C PHE A 61 46.71 -1.46 -3.69
N GLY A 62 46.89 -1.58 -2.37
CA GLY A 62 48.12 -2.10 -1.77
C GLY A 62 48.23 -3.62 -1.85
N SER A 63 47.09 -4.32 -1.85
CA SER A 63 47.07 -5.79 -1.87
C SER A 63 46.02 -6.35 -2.84
N LEU A 64 46.20 -7.62 -3.22
CA LEU A 64 45.19 -8.37 -3.99
C LEU A 64 43.87 -8.52 -3.22
N LYS A 65 43.90 -8.47 -1.88
CA LYS A 65 42.68 -8.51 -1.06
C LYS A 65 41.87 -7.23 -1.25
N ASP A 66 42.53 -6.08 -1.31
CA ASP A 66 41.87 -4.80 -1.53
C ASP A 66 41.27 -4.72 -2.94
N VAL A 67 41.98 -5.26 -3.94
CA VAL A 67 41.46 -5.40 -5.31
C VAL A 67 40.23 -6.30 -5.34
N LEU A 68 40.25 -7.42 -4.62
CA LEU A 68 39.12 -8.34 -4.54
C LEU A 68 37.89 -7.69 -3.90
N ALA A 69 38.08 -6.97 -2.79
CA ALA A 69 37.00 -6.26 -2.11
C ALA A 69 36.35 -5.23 -3.04
N HIS A 70 37.17 -4.41 -3.72
CA HIS A 70 36.67 -3.42 -4.68
C HIS A 70 35.90 -4.05 -5.86
N LEU A 71 36.39 -5.17 -6.41
CA LEU A 71 35.70 -5.88 -7.50
C LEU A 71 34.37 -6.51 -7.04
N GLN A 72 34.32 -7.01 -5.81
CA GLN A 72 33.10 -7.57 -5.22
C GLN A 72 32.06 -6.49 -4.89
N GLU A 73 32.49 -5.34 -4.38
CA GLU A 73 31.62 -4.16 -4.17
C GLU A 73 31.02 -3.66 -5.48
N GLN A 74 31.77 -3.71 -6.58
CA GLN A 74 31.29 -3.42 -7.93
C GLN A 74 30.39 -4.52 -8.52
N GLY A 75 30.05 -5.57 -7.75
CA GLY A 75 29.17 -6.65 -8.18
C GLY A 75 29.80 -7.60 -9.21
N ARG A 76 31.13 -7.65 -9.33
CA ARG A 76 31.82 -8.54 -10.28
C ARG A 76 31.91 -9.96 -9.73
N LYS A 77 31.63 -10.95 -10.57
CA LYS A 77 31.70 -12.37 -10.23
C LYS A 77 33.15 -12.88 -10.30
N ILE A 78 33.87 -12.73 -9.20
CA ILE A 78 35.26 -13.19 -9.07
C ILE A 78 35.53 -13.82 -7.70
N SER A 79 36.25 -14.95 -7.71
CA SER A 79 36.73 -15.62 -6.51
C SER A 79 38.20 -15.31 -6.26
N GLN A 80 38.64 -15.42 -5.01
CA GLN A 80 40.04 -15.22 -4.64
C GLN A 80 40.98 -16.09 -5.48
N SER A 81 40.69 -17.38 -5.61
CA SER A 81 41.51 -18.31 -6.39
C SER A 81 41.65 -17.90 -7.87
N LYS A 82 40.56 -17.41 -8.48
CA LYS A 82 40.57 -16.90 -9.86
C LYS A 82 41.42 -15.63 -10.00
N LEU A 83 41.33 -14.70 -9.04
CA LEU A 83 42.15 -13.48 -9.05
C LEU A 83 43.66 -13.78 -8.97
N TYR A 84 44.06 -14.76 -8.15
CA TYR A 84 45.46 -15.20 -8.08
C TYR A 84 45.92 -15.90 -9.38
N GLN A 85 45.07 -16.70 -10.01
CA GLN A 85 45.36 -17.32 -11.30
C GLN A 85 45.50 -16.27 -12.41
N ASP A 86 44.60 -15.29 -12.46
CA ASP A 86 44.60 -14.23 -13.48
C ASP A 86 45.80 -13.29 -13.31
N LYS A 87 46.26 -13.05 -12.07
CA LYS A 87 47.56 -12.42 -11.81
C LYS A 87 48.70 -13.25 -12.39
N GLY A 88 48.72 -14.56 -12.15
CA GLY A 88 49.75 -15.47 -12.69
C GLY A 88 49.77 -15.51 -14.23
N ARG A 89 48.62 -15.26 -14.86
CA ARG A 89 48.46 -15.16 -16.32
C ARG A 89 48.76 -13.75 -16.87
N GLY A 90 49.09 -12.79 -16.01
CA GLY A 90 49.42 -11.41 -16.40
C GLY A 90 48.22 -10.53 -16.80
N LEU A 91 46.99 -10.98 -16.53
CA LEU A 91 45.76 -10.22 -16.82
C LEU A 91 45.60 -9.01 -15.87
N LEU A 92 46.15 -9.12 -14.67
CA LEU A 92 46.26 -8.02 -13.71
C LEU A 92 47.74 -7.76 -13.43
N LYS A 93 48.25 -6.60 -13.85
CA LYS A 93 49.66 -6.22 -13.68
C LYS A 93 49.89 -5.58 -12.32
N ALA A 94 50.83 -6.15 -11.55
CA ALA A 94 51.36 -5.51 -10.35
C ALA A 94 52.48 -4.53 -10.75
N GLN A 95 52.56 -3.39 -10.07
CA GLN A 95 53.71 -2.50 -10.17
C GLN A 95 54.94 -3.13 -9.50
N PRO A 96 56.16 -2.63 -9.78
CA PRO A 96 57.40 -3.10 -9.14
C PRO A 96 57.32 -3.09 -7.60
N ASP A 97 56.55 -2.17 -7.03
CA ASP A 97 56.34 -2.00 -5.59
C ASP A 97 55.24 -2.92 -5.02
N GLY A 98 54.66 -3.82 -5.82
CA GLY A 98 53.61 -4.75 -5.41
C GLY A 98 52.18 -4.17 -5.37
N THR A 99 52.01 -2.90 -5.72
CA THR A 99 50.71 -2.20 -5.76
C THR A 99 49.99 -2.36 -7.10
N TYR A 100 48.68 -2.13 -7.12
CA TYR A 100 47.83 -2.20 -8.33
C TYR A 100 47.19 -0.84 -8.60
N ARG A 101 47.41 -0.26 -9.78
CA ARG A 101 46.76 1.00 -10.16
C ARG A 101 45.27 0.78 -10.38
N LYS A 102 44.42 1.71 -9.93
CA LYS A 102 42.97 1.62 -10.11
C LYS A 102 42.56 1.48 -11.56
N ARG A 103 43.23 2.20 -12.47
CA ARG A 103 43.00 2.08 -13.93
C ARG A 103 43.16 0.65 -14.45
N ASP A 104 44.18 -0.07 -13.97
CA ASP A 104 44.43 -1.45 -14.41
C ASP A 104 43.43 -2.43 -13.78
N VAL A 105 43.02 -2.17 -12.54
CA VAL A 105 41.94 -2.91 -11.86
C VAL A 105 40.60 -2.71 -12.55
N ASP A 106 40.25 -1.48 -12.94
CA ASP A 106 39.00 -1.16 -13.63
C ASP A 106 38.98 -1.77 -15.05
N ARG A 107 40.12 -1.74 -15.76
CA ARG A 107 40.27 -2.43 -17.06
C ARG A 107 40.06 -3.94 -16.90
N TYR A 108 40.62 -4.54 -15.86
CA TYR A 108 40.40 -5.95 -15.53
C TYR A 108 38.93 -6.22 -15.14
N ALA A 109 38.31 -5.33 -14.36
CA ALA A 109 36.91 -5.41 -13.96
C ALA A 109 35.95 -5.45 -15.15
N ALA A 110 36.24 -4.68 -16.21
CA ALA A 110 35.46 -4.66 -17.44
C ALA A 110 35.44 -6.02 -18.17
N SER A 111 36.47 -6.85 -17.97
CA SER A 111 36.54 -8.20 -18.54
C SER A 111 35.78 -9.27 -17.73
N LEU A 112 35.30 -8.92 -16.53
CA LEU A 112 34.63 -9.87 -15.63
C LEU A 112 33.11 -9.82 -15.78
N PRO A 113 32.42 -10.97 -15.76
CA PRO A 113 30.97 -11.03 -15.73
C PRO A 113 30.44 -10.37 -14.44
N THR A 114 29.43 -9.52 -14.57
CA THR A 114 28.68 -8.97 -13.44
C THR A 114 27.73 -10.02 -12.91
N HIS A 115 27.56 -10.08 -11.59
CA HIS A 115 26.33 -10.64 -11.05
C HIS A 115 25.18 -9.78 -11.61
N ALA A 116 24.14 -10.41 -12.15
CA ALA A 116 22.84 -9.75 -12.18
C ALA A 116 22.51 -9.54 -10.71
N LEU A 117 22.80 -8.34 -10.18
CA LEU A 117 22.27 -7.99 -8.87
C LEU A 117 20.76 -8.17 -9.02
N PRO A 118 20.08 -8.96 -8.16
CA PRO A 118 18.68 -8.64 -7.93
C PRO A 118 18.69 -7.16 -7.60
N GLU A 119 17.90 -6.36 -8.32
CA GLU A 119 17.66 -4.99 -7.92
C GLU A 119 17.47 -5.06 -6.41
N LYS A 120 18.34 -4.38 -5.66
CA LYS A 120 18.06 -4.19 -4.24
C LYS A 120 16.78 -3.37 -4.28
N GLU A 121 15.63 -4.04 -4.20
CA GLU A 121 14.39 -3.41 -3.84
C GLU A 121 14.74 -2.63 -2.59
N THR A 122 14.81 -1.31 -2.73
CA THR A 122 15.08 -0.44 -1.60
C THR A 122 14.03 -0.78 -0.55
N ALA A 123 14.39 -0.73 0.74
CA ALA A 123 13.42 -0.93 1.81
C ALA A 123 12.16 -0.07 1.58
N GLU A 124 12.35 1.13 1.02
CA GLU A 124 11.29 2.05 0.56
C GLU A 124 10.37 1.47 -0.53
N ALA A 125 10.89 0.72 -1.51
CA ALA A 125 10.08 0.06 -2.55
C ALA A 125 9.24 -1.09 -1.97
N GLN A 126 9.80 -1.85 -1.03
CA GLN A 126 9.07 -2.91 -0.32
C GLN A 126 8.00 -2.34 0.62
N GLU A 127 8.31 -1.26 1.32
CA GLU A 127 7.33 -0.52 2.14
C GLU A 127 6.21 0.05 1.28
N TYR A 128 6.52 0.64 0.13
CA TYR A 128 5.53 1.15 -0.80
C TYR A 128 4.63 0.02 -1.35
N ALA A 129 5.22 -1.09 -1.80
CA ALA A 129 4.48 -2.25 -2.27
C ALA A 129 3.58 -2.83 -1.18
N SER A 130 4.07 -2.92 0.06
CA SER A 130 3.30 -3.41 1.22
C SER A 130 2.12 -2.49 1.55
N ARG A 131 2.32 -1.16 1.54
CA ARG A 131 1.26 -0.18 1.76
C ARG A 131 0.20 -0.25 0.66
N LYS A 132 0.62 -0.39 -0.60
CA LYS A 132 -0.29 -0.54 -1.74
C LYS A 132 -1.11 -1.83 -1.64
N ALA A 133 -0.45 -2.96 -1.36
CA ALA A 133 -1.13 -4.25 -1.20
C ALA A 133 -2.14 -4.22 -0.05
N LYS A 134 -1.81 -3.56 1.07
CA LYS A 134 -2.74 -3.39 2.19
C LYS A 134 -3.96 -2.54 1.80
N ALA A 135 -3.76 -1.42 1.12
CA ALA A 135 -4.87 -0.58 0.66
C ALA A 135 -5.77 -1.29 -0.36
N GLU A 136 -5.18 -2.10 -1.25
CA GLU A 136 -5.93 -2.93 -2.19
C GLU A 136 -6.72 -4.02 -1.47
N ALA A 137 -6.14 -4.67 -0.45
CA ALA A 137 -6.84 -5.65 0.37
C ALA A 137 -8.02 -5.03 1.11
N GLU A 138 -7.86 -3.87 1.75
CA GLU A 138 -8.94 -3.14 2.44
C GLU A 138 -10.08 -2.78 1.48
N LYS A 139 -9.75 -2.31 0.26
CA LYS A 139 -10.74 -2.02 -0.77
C LYS A 139 -11.51 -3.27 -1.19
N LEU A 140 -10.82 -4.40 -1.41
CA LEU A 140 -11.44 -5.67 -1.79
C LEU A 140 -12.34 -6.21 -0.69
N GLU A 141 -11.94 -6.09 0.58
CA GLU A 141 -12.77 -6.49 1.72
C GLU A 141 -14.07 -5.69 1.77
N GLU A 142 -14.01 -4.37 1.59
CA GLU A 142 -15.20 -3.53 1.61
C GLU A 142 -16.14 -3.80 0.42
N GLN A 143 -15.57 -4.06 -0.76
CA GLN A 143 -16.33 -4.53 -1.92
C GLN A 143 -17.01 -5.87 -1.65
N ALA A 144 -16.30 -6.82 -1.03
CA ALA A 144 -16.85 -8.11 -0.67
C ALA A 144 -18.00 -7.99 0.34
N LYS A 145 -17.92 -7.07 1.31
CA LYS A 145 -19.03 -6.78 2.24
C LYS A 145 -20.24 -6.21 1.51
N ALA A 146 -20.04 -5.24 0.63
CA ALA A 146 -21.12 -4.65 -0.15
C ALA A 146 -21.82 -5.68 -1.06
N GLU A 147 -21.06 -6.57 -1.69
CA GLU A 147 -21.62 -7.66 -2.49
C GLU A 147 -22.37 -8.67 -1.64
N ARG A 148 -21.84 -9.05 -0.47
CA ARG A 148 -22.54 -9.92 0.48
C ARG A 148 -23.87 -9.30 0.90
N PHE A 149 -23.89 -8.03 1.28
CA PHE A 149 -25.12 -7.34 1.65
C PHE A 149 -26.14 -7.35 0.51
N LYS A 150 -25.74 -7.03 -0.72
CA LYS A 150 -26.62 -7.10 -1.90
C LYS A 150 -27.17 -8.50 -2.14
N ASN A 151 -26.35 -9.53 -1.95
CA ASN A 151 -26.78 -10.93 -2.10
C ASN A 151 -27.79 -11.32 -1.02
N GLU A 152 -27.61 -10.86 0.22
CA GLU A 152 -28.55 -11.11 1.30
C GLU A 152 -29.89 -10.38 1.10
N VAL A 153 -29.86 -9.15 0.59
CA VAL A 153 -31.07 -8.42 0.18
C VAL A 153 -31.80 -9.20 -0.92
N ARG A 154 -31.08 -9.65 -1.96
CA ARG A 154 -31.67 -10.48 -3.05
C ARG A 154 -32.18 -11.83 -2.58
N ALA A 155 -31.58 -12.40 -1.53
CA ALA A 155 -32.04 -13.62 -0.89
C ALA A 155 -33.27 -13.42 0.01
N GLY A 156 -33.82 -12.20 0.11
CA GLY A 156 -35.01 -11.89 0.88
C GLY A 156 -34.80 -11.83 2.40
N LYS A 157 -33.55 -11.64 2.86
CA LYS A 157 -33.25 -11.53 4.31
C LYS A 157 -33.57 -10.16 4.91
N TYR A 158 -33.78 -9.15 4.07
CA TYR A 158 -34.05 -7.77 4.48
C TYR A 158 -35.31 -7.25 3.79
N ILE A 159 -36.04 -6.39 4.49
CA ILE A 159 -37.17 -5.61 3.98
C ILE A 159 -36.87 -4.13 4.16
N LEU A 160 -37.42 -3.26 3.31
CA LEU A 160 -37.24 -1.83 3.45
C LEU A 160 -37.96 -1.35 4.71
N ARG A 161 -37.45 -0.28 5.32
CA ARG A 161 -38.05 0.25 6.56
C ARG A 161 -39.50 0.70 6.34
N ASP A 162 -39.78 1.36 5.24
CA ASP A 162 -41.13 1.83 4.92
C ASP A 162 -42.08 0.64 4.76
N ASP A 163 -41.60 -0.45 4.13
CA ASP A 163 -42.35 -1.71 4.02
C ASP A 163 -42.63 -2.35 5.39
N VAL A 164 -41.70 -2.27 6.35
CA VAL A 164 -41.92 -2.73 7.73
C VAL A 164 -43.08 -1.97 8.38
N GLU A 165 -43.08 -0.63 8.24
CA GLU A 165 -44.09 0.22 8.85
C GLU A 165 -45.49 -0.09 8.27
N VAL A 166 -45.57 -0.30 6.94
CA VAL A 166 -46.79 -0.74 6.26
C VAL A 166 -47.22 -2.14 6.71
N GLU A 167 -46.30 -3.10 6.80
CA GLU A 167 -46.61 -4.46 7.24
C GLU A 167 -47.16 -4.49 8.67
N LEU A 168 -46.55 -3.72 9.59
CA LEU A 168 -47.03 -3.57 10.95
C LEU A 168 -48.41 -2.91 11.00
N ALA A 169 -48.66 -1.88 10.18
CA ALA A 169 -49.96 -1.23 10.10
C ALA A 169 -51.04 -2.18 9.58
N ALA A 170 -50.75 -2.97 8.55
CA ALA A 170 -51.67 -3.97 8.02
C ALA A 170 -51.99 -5.05 9.06
N ARG A 171 -50.98 -5.58 9.74
CA ARG A 171 -51.16 -6.57 10.83
C ARG A 171 -51.99 -6.00 11.98
N ALA A 172 -51.75 -4.73 12.36
CA ALA A 172 -52.56 -4.05 13.37
C ALA A 172 -54.02 -3.87 12.93
N GLY A 173 -54.26 -3.57 11.65
CA GLY A 173 -55.60 -3.48 11.07
C GLY A 173 -56.36 -4.82 11.10
N VAL A 174 -55.68 -5.91 10.75
CA VAL A 174 -56.23 -7.27 10.85
C VAL A 174 -56.56 -7.63 12.29
N LEU A 175 -55.66 -7.34 13.23
CA LEU A 175 -55.89 -7.56 14.66
C LEU A 175 -57.11 -6.76 15.17
N ALA A 176 -57.20 -5.47 14.83
CA ALA A 176 -58.31 -4.62 15.24
C ALA A 176 -59.65 -5.13 14.70
N THR A 177 -59.68 -5.57 13.43
CA THR A 177 -60.87 -6.15 12.80
C THR A 177 -61.24 -7.49 13.44
N GLY A 178 -60.26 -8.34 13.73
CA GLY A 178 -60.44 -9.62 14.42
C GLY A 178 -61.02 -9.43 15.83
N LEU A 179 -60.47 -8.51 16.61
CA LEU A 179 -60.99 -8.18 17.95
C LEU A 179 -62.42 -7.64 17.89
N ARG A 180 -62.73 -6.72 16.96
CA ARG A 180 -64.10 -6.22 16.77
C ARG A 180 -65.08 -7.35 16.45
N THR A 181 -64.72 -8.23 15.51
CA THR A 181 -65.56 -9.37 15.10
C THR A 181 -65.77 -10.35 16.26
N MET A 182 -64.72 -10.62 17.03
CA MET A 182 -64.75 -11.46 18.23
C MET A 182 -65.75 -10.90 19.26
N PHE A 183 -65.73 -9.59 19.53
CA PHE A 183 -66.70 -8.95 20.41
C PHE A 183 -68.13 -9.03 19.88
N GLU A 184 -68.33 -8.72 18.60
CA GLU A 184 -69.65 -8.75 17.96
C GLU A 184 -70.26 -10.16 18.01
N THR A 185 -69.45 -11.20 17.78
CA THR A 185 -69.88 -12.60 17.79
C THR A 185 -70.12 -13.12 19.21
N SER A 186 -69.32 -12.68 20.17
CA SER A 186 -69.38 -13.15 21.57
C SER A 186 -70.33 -12.32 22.45
N LEU A 187 -70.99 -11.30 21.89
CA LEU A 187 -71.74 -10.31 22.67
C LEU A 187 -72.85 -10.95 23.51
N LEU A 188 -73.59 -11.90 22.95
CA LEU A 188 -74.67 -12.60 23.65
C LEU A 188 -74.14 -13.51 24.77
N ASP A 189 -73.02 -14.19 24.55
CA ASP A 189 -72.37 -15.03 25.56
C ASP A 189 -71.80 -14.18 26.71
N LEU A 190 -71.27 -12.99 26.39
CA LEU A 190 -70.82 -12.02 27.39
C LEU A 190 -71.98 -11.52 28.25
N ILE A 191 -73.13 -11.19 27.64
CA ILE A 191 -74.35 -10.77 28.36
C ILE A 191 -74.86 -11.92 29.24
N HIS A 192 -74.90 -13.15 28.70
CA HIS A 192 -75.34 -14.33 29.44
C HIS A 192 -74.39 -14.70 30.58
N THR A 193 -73.08 -14.52 30.41
CA THR A 193 -72.09 -14.75 31.45
C THR A 193 -72.18 -13.69 32.54
N ALA A 194 -72.38 -12.43 32.18
CA ALA A 194 -72.43 -11.34 33.14
C ALA A 194 -73.72 -11.33 33.96
N GLU A 195 -74.90 -11.53 33.34
CA GLU A 195 -76.24 -11.37 33.96
C GLU A 195 -76.42 -10.07 34.79
N GLY A 196 -75.57 -9.06 34.59
CA GLY A 196 -75.48 -7.89 35.48
C GLY A 196 -74.99 -8.19 36.91
N ASN A 197 -74.46 -9.39 37.16
CA ASN A 197 -74.01 -9.83 38.48
C ASN A 197 -72.49 -9.57 38.66
N PRO A 198 -72.09 -8.65 39.56
CA PRO A 198 -70.68 -8.34 39.77
C PRO A 198 -69.86 -9.51 40.33
N LYS A 199 -70.49 -10.54 40.91
CA LYS A 199 -69.79 -11.74 41.40
C LYS A 199 -69.26 -12.63 40.27
N LYS A 200 -69.78 -12.48 39.04
CA LYS A 200 -69.32 -13.20 37.84
C LYS A 200 -68.20 -12.47 37.09
N ALA A 201 -67.72 -11.35 37.62
CA ALA A 201 -66.60 -10.61 37.03
C ALA A 201 -65.34 -11.48 36.78
N PRO A 202 -64.94 -12.43 37.66
CA PRO A 202 -63.82 -13.32 37.39
C PRO A 202 -64.07 -14.23 36.17
N ASP A 203 -65.28 -14.78 36.04
CA ASP A 203 -65.64 -15.66 34.92
C ASP A 203 -65.64 -14.89 33.58
N LEU A 204 -66.13 -13.64 33.61
CA LEU A 204 -66.12 -12.74 32.46
C LEU A 204 -64.70 -12.34 32.05
N LEU A 205 -63.83 -12.05 33.02
CA LEU A 205 -62.42 -11.76 32.77
C LEU A 205 -61.71 -12.95 32.13
N SER A 206 -61.89 -14.16 32.68
CA SER A 206 -61.29 -15.38 32.11
C SER A 206 -61.85 -15.76 30.73
N PHE A 207 -63.08 -15.37 30.41
CA PHE A 207 -63.59 -15.48 29.04
C PHE A 207 -62.88 -14.51 28.10
N PHE A 208 -62.74 -13.24 28.52
CA PHE A 208 -62.08 -12.21 27.72
C PHE A 208 -60.60 -12.53 27.47
N GLU A 209 -59.86 -12.94 28.50
CA GLU A 209 -58.44 -13.32 28.39
C GLU A 209 -58.25 -14.45 27.37
N ARG A 210 -59.11 -15.49 27.40
CA ARG A 210 -59.05 -16.60 26.43
C ARG A 210 -59.25 -16.14 25.00
N GLN A 211 -60.18 -15.20 24.79
CA GLN A 211 -60.48 -14.67 23.46
C GLN A 211 -59.37 -13.73 22.96
N LEU A 212 -58.81 -12.92 23.85
CA LEU A 212 -57.64 -12.08 23.57
C LEU A 212 -56.41 -12.92 23.22
N ASP A 213 -56.14 -13.97 23.99
CA ASP A 213 -55.04 -14.90 23.73
C ASP A 213 -55.19 -15.60 22.37
N ALA A 214 -56.41 -15.97 21.99
CA ALA A 214 -56.68 -16.54 20.68
C ALA A 214 -56.37 -15.55 19.54
N ALA A 215 -56.79 -14.29 19.69
CA ALA A 215 -56.53 -13.23 18.71
C ALA A 215 -55.03 -12.90 18.59
N LEU A 216 -54.31 -12.83 19.71
CA LEU A 216 -52.87 -12.57 19.73
C LEU A 216 -52.05 -13.74 19.18
N ASN A 217 -52.49 -14.98 19.43
CA ASN A 217 -51.84 -16.16 18.85
C ASN A 217 -51.99 -16.20 17.33
N GLU A 218 -53.14 -15.80 16.80
CA GLU A 218 -53.35 -15.71 15.34
C GLU A 218 -52.50 -14.59 14.72
N TYR A 219 -52.39 -13.45 15.40
CA TYR A 219 -51.47 -12.35 15.01
C TYR A 219 -49.99 -12.77 14.99
N ALA A 220 -49.58 -13.64 15.92
CA ALA A 220 -48.20 -14.10 16.05
C ALA A 220 -47.80 -15.15 15.00
N ARG A 221 -48.76 -15.73 14.26
CA ARG A 221 -48.45 -16.71 13.22
C ARG A 221 -47.77 -16.04 12.02
N PRO A 222 -46.92 -16.78 11.28
CA PRO A 222 -46.41 -16.31 10.00
C PRO A 222 -47.60 -16.22 9.03
N MET A 223 -48.15 -15.02 8.87
CA MET A 223 -49.22 -14.77 7.91
C MET A 223 -48.59 -14.38 6.58
N THR A 224 -49.05 -15.04 5.51
CA THR A 224 -48.78 -14.63 4.13
C THR A 224 -49.93 -13.73 3.73
N TYR A 225 -49.69 -12.43 3.58
CA TYR A 225 -50.67 -11.51 3.03
C TYR A 225 -50.20 -11.05 1.65
N GLU A 226 -51.07 -11.11 0.65
CA GLU A 226 -50.85 -10.37 -0.59
C GLU A 226 -51.21 -8.91 -0.33
N VAL A 227 -50.20 -8.06 -0.20
CA VAL A 227 -50.39 -6.61 -0.25
C VAL A 227 -50.51 -6.24 -1.72
N VAL A 228 -51.74 -6.05 -2.19
CA VAL A 228 -52.02 -5.48 -3.52
C VAL A 228 -51.94 -3.97 -3.38
N PHE A 229 -50.87 -3.38 -3.90
CA PHE A 229 -50.75 -1.94 -4.05
C PHE A 229 -51.64 -1.50 -5.22
N ASP A 230 -52.60 -0.62 -4.96
CA ASP A 230 -53.23 0.17 -6.02
C ASP A 230 -52.40 1.45 -6.16
N ASP A 231 -51.79 1.67 -7.33
CA ASP A 231 -50.93 2.82 -7.65
C ASP A 231 -51.73 4.14 -7.77
N SER A 232 -52.74 4.33 -6.92
CA SER A 232 -53.66 5.48 -6.97
C SER A 232 -53.35 6.55 -5.93
N ASP A 233 -52.07 6.72 -5.56
CA ASP A 233 -51.59 7.93 -4.87
C ASP A 233 -50.81 8.83 -5.84
N PRO A 234 -51.25 10.09 -6.06
CA PRO A 234 -50.59 11.00 -6.96
C PRO A 234 -49.25 11.43 -6.37
N VAL A 235 -48.18 11.16 -7.11
CA VAL A 235 -46.84 11.69 -6.83
C VAL A 235 -46.94 13.21 -6.79
N ALA A 236 -46.82 13.79 -5.60
CA ALA A 236 -46.73 15.23 -5.44
C ALA A 236 -45.49 15.72 -6.18
N GLU A 237 -45.71 16.46 -7.28
CA GLU A 237 -44.68 17.13 -8.05
C GLU A 237 -43.91 18.08 -7.11
N ALA A 238 -42.61 17.87 -7.01
CA ALA A 238 -41.69 18.78 -6.34
C ALA A 238 -41.53 20.02 -7.23
N GLU A 239 -42.04 21.17 -6.77
CA GLU A 239 -41.77 22.47 -7.40
C GLU A 239 -40.34 22.95 -7.09
N GLU A 240 -39.74 23.59 -8.12
CA GLU A 240 -38.39 24.18 -8.21
C GLU A 240 -38.04 25.24 -7.14
#